data_AF-A0A3S2WAY5-F1
#
_entry.id   AF-A0A3S2WAY5-F1
#
_cell.length_a   1.000
_cell.length_b   1.000
_cell.length_c   1.000
_cell.angle_alpha   90.00
_cell.angle_beta   90.00
_cell.angle_gamma   90.00
#
_symmetry.space_group_name_H-M   'P 1'
#
loop_
_entity.id
_entity.type
_entity.pdbx_description
1 polymer ?
#
loop_
_entity_poly.entity_id
_entity_poly.type
_entity_poly.pdbx_seq_one_letter_code
_entity_poly.pdbx_strand_id
1 'polypeptide(L)'
;MKTVYTIKKAIAFTVILSLSMTINSQSQTKSKPINLLDKNLSYWYKWLGAPHTSVKGLPEGTIKGNGMDGTPLGMNDPKDVFKVVTINNEKVLKVSGEIYGGLTTKSAYTNYHLQLKYKWGSKKWAPRLDLPKDCGIMFHLTGTNEDGLWNVFMMGLELQIAEKTTGDLFLVANKDFSLRPFADVRVSDTKKWDSNAAFQLMGGYSPTLNNAVSRSQDFESDATKWTTVDLYTIGSSAVYLVNGHVVMALQNAGVQNADKSTTPLTKGKILLQSEGAEVFYKDITIQEITDFPNDIKKIAALAPTPGWKFGVSLWAFHTPSAEEKEKSKERFLTSSVSKQLDEAANTGLKYIEGFTFSKAGKEFNDSLVMNLSPSSIKKIDAMIKNKGLKMESIYATGGKTVKEWIRDFEIAKGLNAKYIAAEPAPDMLKTVDSLAGIYGIKVAIHNHWKAVSSFWNPDTLLIALKKYPNLGACPDLGHYPKSGINPVEAIKKLEGHIIALHLKDITAYNNPELKDVPLGAGIIDYPAVFEELKRQHFKGNIILESDIEDDENSSVNKAINQSIDYYNKLMNSDSIKKK
;
A
#
# COMPACT_ATOMS: atom_id res chain seq x y z
N MET A 1 -8.93 -92.21 -9.44
CA MET A 1 -7.94 -91.36 -10.14
C MET A 1 -8.65 -90.11 -10.62
N LYS A 2 -8.07 -88.93 -10.30
CA LYS A 2 -8.41 -87.57 -10.76
C LYS A 2 -9.75 -86.96 -10.32
N THR A 3 -9.65 -86.18 -9.25
CA THR A 3 -10.65 -85.25 -8.71
C THR A 3 -10.66 -83.96 -9.51
N VAL A 4 -11.88 -83.49 -9.78
CA VAL A 4 -12.29 -82.28 -10.49
C VAL A 4 -11.83 -81.01 -9.76
N TYR A 5 -11.32 -80.01 -10.49
CA TYR A 5 -11.22 -78.63 -9.98
C TYR A 5 -11.75 -77.61 -10.99
N THR A 6 -12.65 -76.78 -10.44
CA THR A 6 -13.44 -75.72 -11.02
C THR A 6 -12.62 -74.46 -11.30
N ILE A 7 -12.92 -73.80 -12.42
CA ILE A 7 -12.34 -72.53 -12.88
C ILE A 7 -12.73 -71.40 -11.92
N LYS A 8 -11.76 -70.77 -11.25
CA LYS A 8 -11.96 -69.53 -10.47
C LYS A 8 -11.74 -68.30 -11.37
N LYS A 9 -12.79 -67.47 -11.50
CA LYS A 9 -12.70 -66.10 -12.01
C LYS A 9 -11.95 -65.23 -10.98
N ALA A 10 -10.84 -64.63 -11.37
CA ALA A 10 -10.18 -63.58 -10.62
C ALA A 10 -10.75 -62.22 -11.08
N ILE A 11 -11.43 -61.52 -10.16
CA ILE A 11 -11.88 -60.14 -10.33
C ILE A 11 -10.68 -59.26 -9.98
N ALA A 12 -10.12 -58.57 -10.98
CA ALA A 12 -9.13 -57.53 -10.77
C ALA A 12 -9.83 -56.29 -10.20
N PHE A 13 -9.56 -55.98 -8.93
CA PHE A 13 -9.93 -54.70 -8.33
C PHE A 13 -9.04 -53.60 -8.92
N THR A 14 -9.58 -52.82 -9.85
CA THR A 14 -8.98 -51.55 -10.26
C THR A 14 -9.14 -50.57 -9.10
N VAL A 15 -8.07 -50.33 -8.35
CA VAL A 15 -7.97 -49.21 -7.41
C VAL A 15 -7.95 -47.93 -8.25
N ILE A 16 -9.12 -47.31 -8.41
CA ILE A 16 -9.22 -45.93 -8.86
C ILE A 16 -8.72 -45.08 -7.70
N LEU A 17 -7.45 -44.70 -7.76
CA LEU A 17 -6.89 -43.68 -6.89
C LEU A 17 -7.52 -42.35 -7.32
N SER A 18 -8.68 -42.03 -6.76
CA SER A 18 -9.27 -40.70 -6.87
C SER A 18 -8.34 -39.74 -6.14
N LEU A 19 -7.41 -39.13 -6.89
CA LEU A 19 -6.64 -37.99 -6.42
C LEU A 19 -7.63 -36.84 -6.24
N SER A 20 -8.24 -36.77 -5.07
CA SER A 20 -8.95 -35.58 -4.62
C SER A 20 -7.92 -34.45 -4.62
N MET A 21 -7.89 -33.66 -5.69
CA MET A 21 -7.28 -32.33 -5.68
C MET A 21 -8.04 -31.53 -4.63
N THR A 22 -7.54 -31.56 -3.40
CA THR A 22 -7.77 -30.47 -2.47
C THR A 22 -7.21 -29.23 -3.16
N ILE A 23 -8.13 -28.42 -3.69
CA ILE A 23 -7.84 -27.03 -3.99
C ILE A 23 -7.41 -26.42 -2.65
N ASN A 24 -6.10 -26.43 -2.41
CA ASN A 24 -5.50 -25.60 -1.39
C ASN A 24 -5.76 -24.16 -1.84
N SER A 25 -6.91 -23.63 -1.42
CA SER A 25 -7.06 -22.19 -1.26
C SER A 25 -5.83 -21.76 -0.49
N GLN A 26 -4.93 -21.03 -1.16
CA GLN A 26 -3.86 -20.33 -0.49
C GLN A 26 -4.52 -19.31 0.42
N SER A 27 -4.90 -19.75 1.62
CA SER A 27 -5.18 -18.89 2.76
C SER A 27 -3.96 -17.98 2.88
N GLN A 28 -4.15 -16.68 2.61
CA GLN A 28 -3.16 -15.67 2.98
C GLN A 28 -2.70 -15.98 4.40
N THR A 29 -1.38 -16.06 4.62
CA THR A 29 -0.81 -16.21 5.96
C THR A 29 -1.13 -14.94 6.73
N LYS A 30 -2.29 -14.91 7.38
CA LYS A 30 -2.71 -13.79 8.23
C LYS A 30 -1.70 -13.69 9.37
N SER A 31 -1.06 -12.52 9.53
CA SER A 31 -0.23 -12.24 10.70
C SER A 31 -1.04 -12.50 11.98
N LYS A 32 -0.43 -12.95 13.07
CA LYS A 32 -1.20 -13.15 14.31
C LYS A 32 -1.57 -11.79 14.91
N PRO A 33 -2.83 -11.57 15.36
CA PRO A 33 -3.20 -10.34 16.06
C PRO A 33 -2.34 -10.12 17.31
N ILE A 34 -1.91 -8.88 17.51
CA ILE A 34 -1.17 -8.43 18.69
C ILE A 34 -2.16 -7.73 19.63
N ASN A 35 -2.18 -8.13 20.90
CA ASN A 35 -2.97 -7.42 21.92
C ASN A 35 -2.15 -6.22 22.44
N LEU A 36 -2.68 -5.02 22.23
CA LEU A 36 -2.04 -3.77 22.65
C LEU A 36 -2.30 -3.41 24.12
N LEU A 37 -3.09 -4.20 24.86
CA LEU A 37 -3.43 -3.97 26.26
C LEU A 37 -2.65 -4.91 27.22
N ASP A 38 -1.50 -4.42 27.67
CA ASP A 38 -0.77 -4.98 28.81
C ASP A 38 -0.91 -4.11 30.07
N LYS A 39 -0.49 -4.66 31.22
CA LYS A 39 -0.63 -4.02 32.54
C LYS A 39 0.08 -2.65 32.63
N ASN A 40 1.14 -2.46 31.86
CA ASN A 40 2.01 -1.29 31.90
C ASN A 40 1.76 -0.33 30.73
N LEU A 41 0.76 -0.61 29.89
CA LEU A 41 0.50 0.13 28.66
C LEU A 41 1.76 0.26 27.79
N SER A 42 2.56 -0.81 27.66
CA SER A 42 3.90 -0.73 27.06
C SER A 42 3.92 -0.27 25.59
N TYR A 43 2.82 -0.48 24.86
CA TYR A 43 2.61 -0.03 23.48
C TYR A 43 2.21 1.44 23.34
N TRP A 44 1.95 2.13 24.46
CA TRP A 44 1.31 3.44 24.48
C TRP A 44 2.13 4.47 25.24
N TYR A 45 1.94 5.73 24.91
CA TYR A 45 2.27 6.85 25.78
C TYR A 45 1.00 7.65 26.09
N LYS A 46 0.99 8.30 27.27
CA LYS A 46 -0.11 9.14 27.72
C LYS A 46 0.20 10.58 27.38
N TRP A 47 -0.84 11.34 27.06
CA TRP A 47 -0.77 12.79 26.94
C TRP A 47 -2.05 13.41 27.49
N LEU A 48 -1.93 14.36 28.41
CA LEU A 48 -3.05 15.10 28.99
C LEU A 48 -2.97 16.58 28.63
N GLY A 49 -4.11 17.14 28.25
CA GLY A 49 -4.30 18.54 27.95
C GLY A 49 -4.35 19.44 29.18
N ALA A 50 -4.77 20.68 28.97
CA ALA A 50 -4.99 21.63 30.04
C ALA A 50 -6.17 21.15 30.91
N PRO A 51 -6.01 21.03 32.24
CA PRO A 51 -7.10 20.60 33.10
C PRO A 51 -8.17 21.70 33.19
N HIS A 52 -9.45 21.33 33.11
CA HIS A 52 -10.55 22.26 33.34
C HIS A 52 -10.53 22.78 34.80
N THR A 53 -10.99 24.01 35.04
CA THR A 53 -11.04 24.63 36.39
C THR A 53 -11.76 23.78 37.44
N SER A 54 -12.73 22.96 37.02
CA SER A 54 -13.48 22.04 37.89
C SER A 54 -12.68 20.84 38.40
N VAL A 55 -11.52 20.52 37.81
CA VAL A 55 -10.72 19.35 38.18
C VAL A 55 -10.09 19.57 39.56
N LYS A 56 -10.32 18.65 40.50
CA LYS A 56 -9.83 18.73 41.89
C LYS A 56 -8.73 17.70 42.16
N GLY A 57 -7.90 17.98 43.17
CA GLY A 57 -6.82 17.08 43.60
C GLY A 57 -5.67 16.99 42.62
N LEU A 58 -5.32 18.11 41.98
CA LEU A 58 -4.11 18.23 41.16
C LEU A 58 -2.94 18.74 42.03
N PRO A 59 -1.68 18.47 41.63
CA PRO A 59 -0.51 19.01 42.31
C PRO A 59 -0.59 20.53 42.50
N GLU A 60 -0.03 21.03 43.60
CA GLU A 60 0.03 22.47 43.87
C GLU A 60 0.74 23.23 42.73
N GLY A 61 0.22 24.40 42.37
CA GLY A 61 0.74 25.19 41.24
C GLY A 61 0.29 24.73 39.85
N THR A 62 -0.51 23.67 39.73
CA THR A 62 -1.05 23.24 38.42
C THR A 62 -1.96 24.33 37.83
N ILE A 63 -1.57 24.86 36.66
CA ILE A 63 -2.37 25.82 35.90
C ILE A 63 -3.60 25.10 35.31
N LYS A 64 -4.78 25.71 35.47
CA LYS A 64 -6.05 25.19 34.94
C LYS A 64 -6.66 26.20 33.98
N GLY A 65 -7.48 25.70 33.06
CA GLY A 65 -8.16 26.50 32.04
C GLY A 65 -9.58 26.02 31.76
N ASN A 66 -10.04 26.20 30.53
CA ASN A 66 -11.36 25.75 30.06
C ASN A 66 -11.33 24.30 29.52
N GLY A 67 -10.21 23.58 29.67
CA GLY A 67 -10.05 22.22 29.15
C GLY A 67 -9.55 22.14 27.71
N MET A 68 -9.56 23.24 26.96
CA MET A 68 -9.20 23.32 25.54
C MET A 68 -8.00 24.26 25.31
N ASP A 69 -8.00 25.40 25.99
CA ASP A 69 -6.95 26.40 25.98
C ASP A 69 -6.15 26.34 27.30
N GLY A 70 -4.82 26.39 27.17
CA GLY A 70 -3.91 26.45 28.30
C GLY A 70 -2.74 25.47 28.20
N THR A 71 -1.92 25.46 29.25
CA THR A 71 -0.73 24.59 29.31
C THR A 71 -1.13 23.13 29.55
N PRO A 72 -0.77 22.19 28.67
CA PRO A 72 -1.06 20.79 28.87
C PRO A 72 -0.27 20.21 30.07
N LEU A 73 -0.83 19.20 30.73
CA LEU A 73 -0.09 18.39 31.71
C LEU A 73 0.95 17.48 31.04
N GLY A 74 0.83 17.25 29.73
CA GLY A 74 1.75 16.44 28.94
C GLY A 74 1.70 14.97 29.36
N MET A 75 2.86 14.35 29.54
CA MET A 75 2.95 12.93 29.94
C MET A 75 2.58 12.67 31.41
N ASN A 76 2.37 13.72 32.22
CA ASN A 76 2.01 13.58 33.62
C ASN A 76 0.51 13.26 33.77
N ASP A 77 0.20 12.11 34.37
CA ASP A 77 -1.17 11.64 34.61
C ASP A 77 -1.46 11.52 36.13
N PRO A 78 -1.58 12.64 36.86
CA PRO A 78 -1.74 12.62 38.32
C PRO A 78 -3.11 12.11 38.78
N LYS A 79 -4.03 11.89 37.83
CA LYS A 79 -5.43 11.51 38.09
C LYS A 79 -5.74 10.07 37.68
N ASP A 80 -4.73 9.32 37.23
CA ASP A 80 -4.91 7.99 36.64
C ASP A 80 -6.01 8.01 35.56
N VAL A 81 -6.02 9.04 34.69
CA VAL A 81 -6.97 9.18 33.58
C VAL A 81 -6.92 7.93 32.73
N PHE A 82 -5.74 7.37 32.47
CA PHE A 82 -5.56 6.11 31.77
C PHE A 82 -5.02 5.03 32.71
N LYS A 83 -5.84 4.04 33.06
CA LYS A 83 -5.46 2.99 34.01
C LYS A 83 -5.94 1.61 33.58
N VAL A 84 -5.06 0.61 33.65
CA VAL A 84 -5.46 -0.79 33.48
C VAL A 84 -5.94 -1.34 34.81
N VAL A 85 -7.15 -1.87 34.82
CA VAL A 85 -7.79 -2.52 35.97
C VAL A 85 -8.18 -3.95 35.61
N THR A 86 -8.39 -4.77 36.63
CA THR A 86 -8.95 -6.13 36.46
C THR A 86 -10.43 -6.11 36.81
N ILE A 87 -11.28 -6.49 35.86
CA ILE A 87 -12.73 -6.64 36.06
C ILE A 87 -13.08 -8.06 35.59
N ASN A 88 -13.69 -8.88 36.46
CA ASN A 88 -14.05 -10.27 36.15
C ASN A 88 -12.89 -11.10 35.56
N ASN A 89 -11.69 -10.95 36.13
CA ASN A 89 -10.44 -11.58 35.66
C ASN A 89 -9.97 -11.18 34.25
N GLU A 90 -10.58 -10.15 33.64
CA GLU A 90 -10.13 -9.56 32.38
C GLU A 90 -9.37 -8.25 32.62
N LYS A 91 -8.33 -8.00 31.81
CA LYS A 91 -7.65 -6.70 31.76
C LYS A 91 -8.55 -5.71 31.01
N VAL A 92 -8.87 -4.61 31.67
CA VAL A 92 -9.72 -3.54 31.13
C VAL A 92 -8.98 -2.22 31.27
N LEU A 93 -8.83 -1.48 30.17
CA LEU A 93 -8.41 -0.09 30.22
C LEU A 93 -9.60 0.76 30.67
N LYS A 94 -9.45 1.43 31.80
CA LYS A 94 -10.35 2.47 32.27
C LYS A 94 -9.80 3.83 31.84
N VAL A 95 -10.62 4.58 31.12
CA VAL A 95 -10.38 6.00 30.80
C VAL A 95 -11.36 6.83 31.60
N SER A 96 -10.88 7.71 32.48
CA SER A 96 -11.75 8.43 33.41
C SER A 96 -12.57 9.55 32.74
N GLY A 97 -12.05 10.13 31.66
CA GLY A 97 -12.63 11.29 30.98
C GLY A 97 -12.44 12.63 31.70
N GLU A 98 -11.82 12.65 32.89
CA GLU A 98 -11.80 13.83 33.77
C GLU A 98 -10.96 14.99 33.23
N ILE A 99 -9.92 14.67 32.45
CA ILE A 99 -9.08 15.62 31.74
C ILE A 99 -9.00 15.17 30.28
N TYR A 100 -9.09 16.12 29.36
CA TYR A 100 -8.93 15.81 27.94
C TYR A 100 -7.53 15.25 27.67
N GLY A 101 -7.45 14.18 26.90
CA GLY A 101 -6.20 13.47 26.73
C GLY A 101 -6.23 12.41 25.66
N GLY A 102 -5.06 11.86 25.35
CA GLY A 102 -4.90 10.76 24.42
C GLY A 102 -3.99 9.67 24.97
N LEU A 103 -4.42 8.42 24.82
CA LEU A 103 -3.53 7.27 24.92
C LEU A 103 -3.10 6.90 23.51
N THR A 104 -1.86 7.21 23.16
CA THR A 104 -1.37 7.15 21.78
C THR A 104 -0.35 6.03 21.59
N THR A 105 -0.44 5.29 20.49
CA THR A 105 0.53 4.23 20.18
C THR A 105 1.93 4.82 19.99
N LYS A 106 2.94 4.12 20.50
CA LYS A 106 4.35 4.47 20.26
C LYS A 106 4.74 4.25 18.80
N SER A 107 4.24 3.15 18.21
CA SER A 107 4.44 2.81 16.81
C SER A 107 3.41 3.48 15.89
N ALA A 108 3.81 3.70 14.65
CA ALA A 108 2.92 4.06 13.55
C ALA A 108 2.62 2.83 12.68
N TYR A 109 1.40 2.71 12.19
CA TYR A 109 0.89 1.57 11.43
C TYR A 109 0.38 2.01 10.05
N THR A 110 0.39 1.09 9.09
CA THR A 110 -0.05 1.31 7.70
C THR A 110 -1.33 0.54 7.37
N ASN A 111 -1.19 -0.75 7.04
CA ASN A 111 -2.27 -1.64 6.63
C ASN A 111 -2.62 -2.58 7.78
N TYR A 112 -3.73 -2.32 8.47
CA TYR A 112 -4.09 -3.09 9.65
C TYR A 112 -5.59 -3.23 9.82
N HIS A 113 -5.95 -4.26 10.57
CA HIS A 113 -7.24 -4.41 11.23
C HIS A 113 -7.01 -4.13 12.71
N LEU A 114 -7.60 -3.04 13.22
CA LEU A 114 -7.71 -2.74 14.64
C LEU A 114 -9.11 -3.18 15.09
N GLN A 115 -9.19 -3.98 16.15
CA GLN A 115 -10.44 -4.31 16.82
C GLN A 115 -10.34 -3.96 18.30
N LEU A 116 -11.39 -3.38 18.86
CA LEU A 116 -11.54 -3.21 20.30
C LEU A 116 -12.99 -3.31 20.74
N LYS A 117 -13.21 -3.49 22.04
CA LYS A 117 -14.52 -3.39 22.65
C LYS A 117 -14.54 -2.21 23.61
N TYR A 118 -15.59 -1.40 23.56
CA TYR A 118 -15.80 -0.32 24.52
C TYR A 118 -17.13 -0.48 25.27
N LYS A 119 -17.20 0.14 26.45
CA LYS A 119 -18.42 0.27 27.24
C LYS A 119 -18.37 1.57 28.04
N TRP A 120 -19.50 2.29 28.07
CA TRP A 120 -19.59 3.53 28.84
C TRP A 120 -19.59 3.30 30.35
N GLY A 121 -18.89 4.18 31.06
CA GLY A 121 -19.09 4.39 32.49
C GLY A 121 -20.26 5.33 32.78
N SER A 122 -20.44 5.66 34.06
CA SER A 122 -21.54 6.53 34.50
C SER A 122 -21.13 7.99 34.67
N LYS A 123 -19.83 8.29 34.63
CA LYS A 123 -19.31 9.63 34.94
C LYS A 123 -19.16 10.48 33.67
N LYS A 124 -19.46 11.78 33.84
CA LYS A 124 -19.20 12.85 32.89
C LYS A 124 -18.55 14.02 33.61
N TRP A 125 -17.80 14.83 32.87
CA TRP A 125 -17.00 15.92 33.42
C TRP A 125 -17.19 17.19 32.60
N ALA A 126 -17.04 18.35 33.26
CA ALA A 126 -17.01 19.63 32.57
C ALA A 126 -15.80 19.67 31.59
N PRO A 127 -15.95 20.29 30.41
CA PRO A 127 -17.07 21.12 29.99
C PRO A 127 -18.25 20.36 29.33
N ARG A 128 -18.25 19.01 29.29
CA ARG A 128 -19.23 18.19 28.55
C ARG A 128 -20.35 17.60 29.40
N LEU A 129 -20.73 18.24 30.52
CA LEU A 129 -21.75 17.70 31.43
C LEU A 129 -23.12 17.51 30.75
N ASP A 130 -23.46 18.36 29.78
CA ASP A 130 -24.75 18.34 29.08
C ASP A 130 -24.68 17.77 27.65
N LEU A 131 -23.48 17.38 27.18
CA LEU A 131 -23.25 16.85 25.83
C LEU A 131 -23.20 15.31 25.82
N PRO A 132 -23.49 14.63 24.70
CA PRO A 132 -23.27 13.18 24.59
C PRO A 132 -21.86 12.77 25.04
N LYS A 133 -21.74 11.58 25.66
CA LYS A 133 -20.43 11.01 25.98
C LYS A 133 -19.61 10.83 24.70
N ASP A 134 -18.30 11.04 24.79
CA ASP A 134 -17.39 11.15 23.65
C ASP A 134 -16.00 10.59 24.00
N CYS A 135 -15.44 9.76 23.12
CA CYS A 135 -14.11 9.14 23.25
C CYS A 135 -13.66 8.42 21.96
N GLY A 136 -13.61 9.13 20.84
CA GLY A 136 -13.21 8.56 19.54
C GLY A 136 -11.85 7.86 19.47
N ILE A 137 -11.70 7.10 18.39
CA ILE A 137 -10.44 6.48 17.96
C ILE A 137 -9.89 7.34 16.84
N MET A 138 -8.78 8.02 17.09
CA MET A 138 -8.06 8.74 16.04
C MET A 138 -6.97 7.86 15.44
N PHE A 139 -6.76 7.92 14.13
CA PHE A 139 -5.84 7.06 13.41
C PHE A 139 -5.18 7.75 12.22
N HIS A 140 -4.09 7.14 11.73
CA HIS A 140 -3.18 7.73 10.76
C HIS A 140 -2.73 9.14 11.18
N LEU A 141 -2.46 9.26 12.48
CA LEU A 141 -2.08 10.53 13.10
C LEU A 141 -0.67 10.94 12.72
N THR A 142 -0.50 12.22 12.44
CA THR A 142 0.79 12.85 12.12
C THR A 142 1.00 14.11 12.99
N GLY A 143 2.23 14.60 13.04
CA GLY A 143 2.61 15.72 13.93
C GLY A 143 2.79 15.32 15.39
N THR A 144 2.57 16.27 16.29
CA THR A 144 2.72 16.13 17.75
C THR A 144 1.41 16.43 18.48
N ASN A 145 1.31 16.11 19.77
CA ASN A 145 0.14 16.47 20.55
C ASN A 145 0.07 18.00 20.76
N GLU A 146 1.21 18.67 20.88
CA GLU A 146 1.36 20.11 21.02
C GLU A 146 0.88 20.87 19.78
N ASP A 147 1.01 20.29 18.59
CA ASP A 147 0.47 20.84 17.33
C ASP A 147 -0.99 20.40 17.07
N GLY A 148 -1.47 19.43 17.85
CA GLY A 148 -2.81 18.88 17.77
C GLY A 148 -3.88 19.85 18.28
N LEU A 149 -5.13 19.63 17.85
CA LEU A 149 -6.29 20.37 18.31
C LEU A 149 -6.34 20.37 19.85
N TRP A 150 -6.52 21.56 20.43
CA TRP A 150 -6.50 21.80 21.88
C TRP A 150 -5.20 21.40 22.60
N ASN A 151 -4.08 21.31 21.86
CA ASN A 151 -2.79 20.79 22.34
C ASN A 151 -2.89 19.34 22.86
N VAL A 152 -3.84 18.57 22.33
CA VAL A 152 -4.08 17.16 22.71
C VAL A 152 -4.25 16.27 21.49
N PHE A 153 -5.21 16.57 20.62
CA PHE A 153 -5.67 15.65 19.58
C PHE A 153 -4.87 15.87 18.30
N MET A 154 -3.93 14.96 18.02
CA MET A 154 -3.07 15.02 16.83
C MET A 154 -3.88 15.06 15.54
N MET A 155 -3.35 15.70 14.49
CA MET A 155 -4.01 15.76 13.20
C MET A 155 -4.13 14.36 12.56
N GLY A 156 -5.30 14.03 12.02
CA GLY A 156 -5.55 12.78 11.32
C GLY A 156 -7.02 12.51 11.05
N LEU A 157 -7.37 11.24 11.03
CA LEU A 157 -8.74 10.75 10.82
C LEU A 157 -9.30 10.25 12.15
N GLU A 158 -10.60 10.34 12.34
CA GLU A 158 -11.27 9.85 13.53
C GLU A 158 -12.44 8.94 13.15
N LEU A 159 -12.49 7.77 13.79
CA LEU A 159 -13.66 6.95 13.96
C LEU A 159 -14.27 7.33 15.30
N GLN A 160 -15.38 8.06 15.25
CA GLN A 160 -16.01 8.59 16.45
C GLN A 160 -16.58 7.45 17.32
N ILE A 161 -16.38 7.53 18.63
CA ILE A 161 -17.09 6.77 19.65
C ILE A 161 -17.79 7.79 20.54
N ALA A 162 -19.04 8.07 20.22
CA ALA A 162 -19.89 8.93 21.02
C ALA A 162 -21.32 8.36 21.06
N GLU A 163 -22.07 8.70 22.10
CA GLU A 163 -23.43 8.18 22.29
C GLU A 163 -24.29 8.48 21.06
N LYS A 164 -24.80 7.42 20.41
CA LYS A 164 -25.66 7.50 19.21
C LYS A 164 -24.95 8.04 17.97
N THR A 165 -23.63 8.12 17.97
CA THR A 165 -22.81 8.55 16.81
C THR A 165 -21.57 7.69 16.59
N THR A 166 -21.49 6.51 17.20
CA THR A 166 -20.32 5.64 17.05
C THR A 166 -20.17 5.15 15.61
N GLY A 167 -19.05 5.47 14.96
CA GLY A 167 -18.77 5.17 13.55
C GLY A 167 -18.88 6.37 12.62
N ASP A 168 -19.25 7.55 13.11
CA ASP A 168 -19.15 8.78 12.34
C ASP A 168 -17.67 9.09 12.02
N LEU A 169 -17.42 9.69 10.86
CA LEU A 169 -16.08 10.14 10.43
C LEU A 169 -15.87 11.59 10.86
N PHE A 170 -14.73 11.89 11.48
CA PHE A 170 -14.22 13.26 11.60
C PHE A 170 -12.82 13.40 10.98
N LEU A 171 -12.61 14.54 10.33
CA LEU A 171 -11.35 14.96 9.70
C LEU A 171 -10.71 16.03 10.59
N VAL A 172 -9.76 15.63 11.42
CA VAL A 172 -9.24 16.47 12.52
C VAL A 172 -7.99 17.21 12.08
N ALA A 173 -8.12 18.52 11.91
CA ALA A 173 -7.03 19.42 11.54
C ALA A 173 -6.02 19.63 12.70
N ASN A 174 -4.84 20.17 12.38
CA ASN A 174 -3.94 20.70 13.40
C ASN A 174 -4.51 22.00 14.02
N LYS A 175 -3.95 22.44 15.15
CA LYS A 175 -4.54 23.51 15.98
C LYS A 175 -4.70 24.87 15.29
N ASP A 176 -3.83 25.19 14.34
CA ASP A 176 -3.87 26.44 13.57
C ASP A 176 -4.60 26.29 12.22
N PHE A 177 -5.09 25.08 11.94
CA PHE A 177 -5.75 24.70 10.69
C PHE A 177 -4.90 24.95 9.42
N SER A 178 -3.56 24.97 9.56
CA SER A 178 -2.61 25.05 8.44
C SER A 178 -2.38 23.71 7.73
N LEU A 179 -2.88 22.62 8.31
CA LEU A 179 -2.91 21.28 7.72
C LEU A 179 -4.31 20.68 7.91
N ARG A 180 -4.95 20.32 6.79
CA ARG A 180 -6.36 19.89 6.80
C ARG A 180 -6.53 18.51 6.17
N PRO A 181 -6.94 17.50 6.93
CA PRO A 181 -7.28 16.21 6.36
C PRO A 181 -8.45 16.30 5.37
N PHE A 182 -8.43 15.43 4.38
CA PHE A 182 -9.51 15.22 3.42
C PHE A 182 -9.66 13.73 3.13
N ALA A 183 -10.82 13.32 2.61
CA ALA A 183 -11.06 11.98 2.09
C ALA A 183 -12.22 11.97 1.10
N ASP A 184 -12.23 11.02 0.17
CA ASP A 184 -13.37 10.75 -0.68
C ASP A 184 -14.32 9.76 0.02
N VAL A 185 -15.59 10.16 0.18
CA VAL A 185 -16.60 9.40 0.90
C VAL A 185 -17.87 9.33 0.07
N ARG A 186 -18.56 8.19 0.02
CA ARG A 186 -19.89 8.11 -0.60
C ARG A 186 -20.92 8.67 0.36
N VAL A 187 -21.52 9.81 0.00
CA VAL A 187 -22.44 10.55 0.89
C VAL A 187 -23.78 10.73 0.21
N SER A 188 -24.85 10.26 0.87
CA SER A 188 -26.23 10.44 0.43
C SER A 188 -26.71 11.88 0.61
N ASP A 189 -27.87 12.20 0.04
CA ASP A 189 -28.51 13.51 0.19
C ASP A 189 -28.85 13.85 1.66
N THR A 190 -28.95 12.84 2.53
CA THR A 190 -29.16 13.00 3.98
C THR A 190 -27.87 13.23 4.76
N LYS A 191 -26.73 13.45 4.08
CA LYS A 191 -25.39 13.64 4.66
C LYS A 191 -24.86 12.45 5.47
N LYS A 192 -25.40 11.26 5.21
CA LYS A 192 -24.93 9.99 5.77
C LYS A 192 -24.15 9.21 4.74
N TRP A 193 -23.22 8.38 5.22
CA TRP A 193 -22.56 7.38 4.40
C TRP A 193 -23.58 6.40 3.81
N ASP A 194 -23.48 6.15 2.51
CA ASP A 194 -24.28 5.17 1.76
C ASP A 194 -23.41 4.58 0.66
N SER A 195 -23.25 3.26 0.64
CA SER A 195 -22.43 2.57 -0.33
C SER A 195 -22.90 2.72 -1.78
N ASN A 196 -24.15 3.13 -2.02
CA ASN A 196 -24.70 3.39 -3.35
C ASN A 196 -24.62 4.86 -3.77
N ALA A 197 -24.30 5.78 -2.85
CA ALA A 197 -24.21 7.20 -3.16
C ALA A 197 -22.96 7.54 -3.97
N ALA A 198 -22.95 8.71 -4.61
CA ALA A 198 -21.76 9.20 -5.32
C ALA A 198 -20.65 9.58 -4.32
N PHE A 199 -19.39 9.45 -4.76
CA PHE A 199 -18.26 9.97 -4.00
C PHE A 199 -18.31 11.49 -3.93
N GLN A 200 -18.03 12.02 -2.75
CA GLN A 200 -17.85 13.43 -2.46
C GLN A 200 -16.52 13.60 -1.72
N LEU A 201 -15.77 14.62 -2.10
CA LEU A 201 -14.60 15.03 -1.34
C LEU A 201 -15.05 15.68 -0.03
N MET A 202 -14.53 15.22 1.09
CA MET A 202 -14.77 15.76 2.43
C MET A 202 -13.50 16.41 2.97
N GLY A 203 -13.63 17.46 3.77
CA GLY A 203 -12.49 18.16 4.39
C GLY A 203 -11.68 19.08 3.45
N GLY A 204 -10.39 19.27 3.77
CA GLY A 204 -9.52 20.23 3.07
C GLY A 204 -9.85 21.71 3.36
N TYR A 205 -9.33 22.62 2.53
CA TYR A 205 -9.49 24.08 2.70
C TYR A 205 -10.82 24.66 2.23
N SER A 206 -11.70 23.85 1.65
CA SER A 206 -12.94 24.39 1.09
C SER A 206 -13.96 24.67 2.22
N PRO A 207 -14.49 25.90 2.34
CA PRO A 207 -15.47 26.23 3.37
C PRO A 207 -16.83 25.55 3.15
N THR A 208 -17.06 24.97 1.96
CA THR A 208 -18.29 24.24 1.64
C THR A 208 -18.23 22.76 1.99
N LEU A 209 -17.05 22.23 2.32
CA LEU A 209 -16.87 20.81 2.61
C LEU A 209 -17.05 20.56 4.10
N ASN A 210 -17.85 19.54 4.44
CA ASN A 210 -17.99 19.14 5.83
C ASN A 210 -16.72 18.38 6.26
N ASN A 211 -16.26 18.64 7.47
CA ASN A 211 -15.16 17.87 8.08
C ASN A 211 -15.66 16.60 8.78
N ALA A 212 -16.95 16.29 8.65
CA ALA A 212 -17.57 15.12 9.25
C ALA A 212 -18.59 14.49 8.30
N VAL A 213 -18.75 13.18 8.41
CA VAL A 213 -19.79 12.40 7.73
C VAL A 213 -20.45 11.50 8.76
N SER A 214 -21.78 11.57 8.85
CA SER A 214 -22.52 10.64 9.69
C SER A 214 -22.49 9.24 9.09
N ARG A 215 -22.33 8.24 9.94
CA ARG A 215 -22.41 6.84 9.53
C ARG A 215 -23.79 6.48 8.95
N SER A 216 -23.89 5.33 8.29
CA SER A 216 -25.17 4.87 7.72
C SER A 216 -26.24 4.66 8.80
N GLN A 217 -25.92 3.92 9.87
CA GLN A 217 -26.89 3.52 10.90
C GLN A 217 -26.24 3.28 12.28
N ASP A 218 -27.05 3.41 13.34
CA ASP A 218 -26.69 3.07 14.73
C ASP A 218 -26.73 1.55 14.96
N PHE A 219 -25.58 0.97 15.27
CA PHE A 219 -25.43 -0.44 15.70
C PHE A 219 -24.79 -0.56 17.08
N GLU A 220 -24.78 0.51 17.88
CA GLU A 220 -24.26 0.48 19.24
C GLU A 220 -25.03 -0.51 20.13
N SER A 221 -24.31 -1.18 21.03
CA SER A 221 -24.95 -1.90 22.13
C SER A 221 -25.52 -0.91 23.16
N ASP A 222 -26.50 -1.35 23.95
CA ASP A 222 -26.95 -0.58 25.12
C ASP A 222 -25.77 -0.18 26.02
N ALA A 223 -25.84 0.97 26.68
CA ALA A 223 -24.72 1.54 27.45
C ALA A 223 -24.12 0.62 28.55
N THR A 224 -24.85 -0.42 28.98
CA THR A 224 -24.38 -1.40 29.97
C THR A 224 -23.66 -2.61 29.37
N LYS A 225 -23.71 -2.76 28.04
CA LYS A 225 -23.11 -3.86 27.27
C LYS A 225 -21.87 -3.36 26.53
N TRP A 226 -21.05 -4.31 26.08
CA TRP A 226 -19.88 -4.00 25.25
C TRP A 226 -20.32 -3.81 23.80
N THR A 227 -19.81 -2.77 23.16
CA THR A 227 -19.88 -2.56 21.71
C THR A 227 -18.53 -2.92 21.11
N THR A 228 -18.50 -3.72 20.04
CA THR A 228 -17.28 -4.01 19.28
C THR A 228 -17.13 -3.01 18.15
N VAL A 229 -15.92 -2.48 17.98
CA VAL A 229 -15.56 -1.60 16.88
C VAL A 229 -14.39 -2.21 16.13
N ASP A 230 -14.50 -2.21 14.79
CA ASP A 230 -13.43 -2.59 13.90
C ASP A 230 -13.07 -1.43 12.99
N LEU A 231 -11.76 -1.21 12.83
CA LEU A 231 -11.18 -0.26 11.88
C LEU A 231 -10.24 -1.04 10.97
N TYR A 232 -10.57 -1.11 9.69
CA TYR A 232 -9.69 -1.67 8.66
C TYR A 232 -9.04 -0.53 7.89
N THR A 233 -7.73 -0.63 7.62
CA THR A 233 -7.00 0.30 6.77
C THR A 233 -6.20 -0.43 5.70
N ILE A 234 -6.24 0.06 4.47
CA ILE A 234 -5.35 -0.36 3.36
C ILE A 234 -4.99 0.90 2.58
N GLY A 235 -3.70 1.26 2.57
CA GLY A 235 -3.23 2.51 1.97
C GLY A 235 -3.95 3.71 2.60
N SER A 236 -4.56 4.54 1.76
CA SER A 236 -5.33 5.73 2.19
C SER A 236 -6.84 5.46 2.34
N SER A 237 -7.24 4.20 2.37
CA SER A 237 -8.65 3.79 2.53
C SER A 237 -8.89 3.20 3.91
N ALA A 238 -10.09 3.43 4.44
CA ALA A 238 -10.52 2.86 5.71
C ALA A 238 -11.99 2.42 5.68
N VAL A 239 -12.32 1.39 6.47
CA VAL A 239 -13.69 0.90 6.66
C VAL A 239 -13.95 0.70 8.14
N TYR A 240 -15.07 1.25 8.63
CA TYR A 240 -15.46 1.19 10.04
C TYR A 240 -16.62 0.20 10.20
N LEU A 241 -16.51 -0.67 11.20
CA LEU A 241 -17.61 -1.53 11.60
C LEU A 241 -17.98 -1.29 13.06
N VAL A 242 -19.26 -1.39 13.34
CA VAL A 242 -19.82 -1.37 14.69
C VAL A 242 -20.66 -2.63 14.86
N ASN A 243 -20.31 -3.45 15.86
CA ASN A 243 -20.93 -4.76 16.10
C ASN A 243 -21.01 -5.64 14.82
N GLY A 244 -19.97 -5.60 13.98
CA GLY A 244 -19.87 -6.39 12.76
C GLY A 244 -20.57 -5.81 11.52
N HIS A 245 -21.25 -4.66 11.64
CA HIS A 245 -21.89 -3.98 10.52
C HIS A 245 -20.99 -2.89 9.97
N VAL A 246 -20.78 -2.86 8.64
CA VAL A 246 -20.07 -1.74 7.97
C VAL A 246 -20.94 -0.49 8.04
N VAL A 247 -20.41 0.57 8.63
CA VAL A 247 -21.15 1.84 8.83
C VAL A 247 -20.53 3.05 8.16
N MET A 248 -19.28 2.94 7.72
CA MET A 248 -18.53 3.99 7.05
C MET A 248 -17.43 3.37 6.18
N ALA A 249 -17.19 3.96 5.02
CA ALA A 249 -16.02 3.68 4.19
C ALA A 249 -15.54 4.95 3.52
N LEU A 250 -14.22 5.11 3.49
CA LEU A 250 -13.54 6.23 2.86
C LEU A 250 -12.33 5.74 2.06
N GLN A 251 -11.99 6.49 1.02
CA GLN A 251 -10.78 6.28 0.23
C GLN A 251 -10.07 7.60 0.04
N ASN A 252 -8.86 7.55 -0.50
CA ASN A 252 -8.14 8.74 -0.93
C ASN A 252 -7.87 9.73 0.22
N ALA A 253 -7.73 9.21 1.45
CA ALA A 253 -7.44 10.04 2.59
C ALA A 253 -6.07 10.71 2.46
N GLY A 254 -6.02 12.00 2.77
CA GLY A 254 -4.81 12.79 2.69
C GLY A 254 -4.87 14.02 3.57
N VAL A 255 -3.79 14.80 3.56
CA VAL A 255 -3.68 16.11 4.18
C VAL A 255 -3.43 17.12 3.07
N GLN A 256 -4.20 18.21 3.09
CA GLN A 256 -3.94 19.36 2.26
C GLN A 256 -3.08 20.37 3.03
N ASN A 257 -1.96 20.78 2.43
CA ASN A 257 -1.08 21.82 2.93
C ASN A 257 -1.61 23.22 2.56
N ALA A 258 -1.11 24.27 3.21
CA ALA A 258 -1.51 25.66 2.95
C ALA A 258 -1.31 26.10 1.49
N ASP A 259 -0.33 25.53 0.78
CA ASP A 259 -0.08 25.75 -0.65
C ASP A 259 -1.00 24.93 -1.58
N LYS A 260 -1.98 24.22 -1.01
CA LYS A 260 -2.93 23.30 -1.65
C LYS A 260 -2.32 22.00 -2.17
N SER A 261 -1.02 21.75 -1.98
CA SER A 261 -0.43 20.44 -2.22
C SER A 261 -1.03 19.41 -1.25
N THR A 262 -0.96 18.14 -1.63
CA THR A 262 -1.63 17.05 -0.90
C THR A 262 -0.66 15.92 -0.60
N THR A 263 -0.69 15.43 0.63
CA THR A 263 0.09 14.26 1.07
C THR A 263 -0.87 13.14 1.48
N PRO A 264 -0.76 11.91 0.93
CA PRO A 264 -1.62 10.79 1.33
C PRO A 264 -1.46 10.41 2.82
N LEU A 265 -2.56 10.06 3.48
CA LEU A 265 -2.58 9.51 4.85
C LEU A 265 -2.62 7.98 4.80
N THR A 266 -1.46 7.36 4.54
CA THR A 266 -1.30 5.90 4.42
C THR A 266 -0.69 5.25 5.66
N LYS A 267 -0.22 6.06 6.62
CA LYS A 267 0.48 5.62 7.83
C LYS A 267 0.28 6.61 8.96
N GLY A 268 0.22 6.13 10.20
CA GLY A 268 0.36 7.01 11.37
C GLY A 268 0.09 6.32 12.69
N LYS A 269 0.10 7.08 13.77
CA LYS A 269 -0.22 6.58 15.12
C LYS A 269 -1.73 6.42 15.30
N ILE A 270 -2.12 5.72 16.35
CA ILE A 270 -3.51 5.54 16.79
C ILE A 270 -3.65 6.14 18.20
N LEU A 271 -4.72 6.88 18.48
CA LEU A 271 -4.99 7.53 19.77
C LEU A 271 -6.40 7.16 20.23
N LEU A 272 -6.53 6.74 21.50
CA LEU A 272 -7.81 6.62 22.19
C LEU A 272 -8.07 7.85 23.03
N GLN A 273 -9.18 8.54 22.77
CA GLN A 273 -9.47 9.82 23.43
C GLN A 273 -9.97 9.63 24.87
N SER A 274 -9.61 10.58 25.73
CA SER A 274 -10.29 10.93 26.96
C SER A 274 -10.98 12.26 26.68
N GLU A 275 -12.32 12.30 26.60
CA GLU A 275 -13.06 13.53 26.27
C GLU A 275 -14.34 13.69 27.11
N GLY A 276 -14.18 13.96 28.41
CA GLY A 276 -15.29 14.39 29.26
C GLY A 276 -16.24 13.26 29.71
N ALA A 277 -15.97 12.00 29.38
CA ALA A 277 -16.77 10.85 29.81
C ALA A 277 -15.92 9.63 30.20
N GLU A 278 -16.40 8.87 31.18
CA GLU A 278 -15.76 7.61 31.57
C GLU A 278 -16.08 6.51 30.54
N VAL A 279 -15.05 5.82 30.07
CA VAL A 279 -15.17 4.70 29.14
C VAL A 279 -14.22 3.57 29.53
N PHE A 280 -14.64 2.34 29.26
CA PHE A 280 -13.86 1.14 29.48
C PHE A 280 -13.57 0.48 28.14
N TYR A 281 -12.34 0.00 27.95
CA TYR A 281 -11.92 -0.75 26.78
C TYR A 281 -11.34 -2.10 27.13
N LYS A 282 -11.57 -3.11 26.29
CA LYS A 282 -10.88 -4.39 26.35
C LYS A 282 -10.67 -4.96 24.95
N ASP A 283 -9.90 -6.05 24.87
CA ASP A 283 -9.62 -6.77 23.63
C ASP A 283 -9.06 -5.87 22.52
N ILE A 284 -8.20 -4.91 22.87
CA ILE A 284 -7.57 -3.99 21.91
C ILE A 284 -6.52 -4.75 21.13
N THR A 285 -6.84 -5.15 19.91
CA THR A 285 -5.97 -5.96 19.05
C THR A 285 -5.70 -5.29 17.73
N ILE A 286 -4.48 -5.48 17.21
CA ILE A 286 -4.09 -5.01 15.89
C ILE A 286 -3.45 -6.15 15.09
N GLN A 287 -3.82 -6.26 13.82
CA GLN A 287 -3.35 -7.29 12.91
C GLN A 287 -2.93 -6.67 11.59
N GLU A 288 -1.73 -6.99 11.09
CA GLU A 288 -1.32 -6.57 9.75
C GLU A 288 -2.13 -7.32 8.69
N ILE A 289 -2.70 -6.58 7.74
CA ILE A 289 -3.50 -7.11 6.64
C ILE A 289 -2.95 -6.61 5.30
N THR A 290 -3.26 -7.31 4.21
CA THR A 290 -2.79 -6.96 2.86
C THR A 290 -3.91 -6.56 1.90
N ASP A 291 -5.16 -6.85 2.27
CA ASP A 291 -6.39 -6.40 1.60
C ASP A 291 -7.53 -6.40 2.63
N PHE A 292 -8.62 -5.71 2.31
CA PHE A 292 -9.87 -5.81 3.06
C PHE A 292 -10.49 -7.21 2.89
N PRO A 293 -11.16 -7.76 3.92
CA PRO A 293 -12.01 -8.95 3.75
C PRO A 293 -13.02 -8.75 2.61
N ASN A 294 -13.23 -9.77 1.78
CA ASN A 294 -14.01 -9.66 0.54
C ASN A 294 -15.46 -9.18 0.76
N ASP A 295 -16.10 -9.65 1.82
CA ASP A 295 -17.44 -9.26 2.25
C ASP A 295 -17.48 -7.80 2.67
N ILE A 296 -16.52 -7.35 3.48
CA ILE A 296 -16.37 -5.95 3.90
C ILE A 296 -16.13 -5.06 2.68
N LYS A 297 -15.19 -5.44 1.81
CA LYS A 297 -14.86 -4.69 0.58
C LYS A 297 -16.07 -4.53 -0.33
N LYS A 298 -16.90 -5.57 -0.45
CA LYS A 298 -18.13 -5.55 -1.24
C LYS A 298 -19.16 -4.59 -0.64
N ILE A 299 -19.39 -4.63 0.67
CA ILE A 299 -20.38 -3.76 1.33
C ILE A 299 -19.92 -2.30 1.33
N ALA A 300 -18.62 -2.07 1.57
CA ALA A 300 -18.01 -0.75 1.60
C ALA A 300 -18.07 -0.04 0.23
N ALA A 301 -18.28 -0.79 -0.86
CA ALA A 301 -18.32 -0.28 -2.24
C ALA A 301 -17.14 0.67 -2.55
N LEU A 302 -15.98 0.37 -1.96
CA LEU A 302 -14.73 1.04 -2.28
C LEU A 302 -14.47 0.88 -3.78
N ALA A 303 -13.94 1.91 -4.41
CA ALA A 303 -13.49 1.75 -5.78
C ALA A 303 -12.50 0.58 -5.82
N PRO A 304 -12.58 -0.31 -6.82
CA PRO A 304 -11.62 -1.39 -6.92
C PRO A 304 -10.23 -0.77 -7.04
N THR A 305 -9.41 -0.88 -5.99
CA THR A 305 -7.97 -0.69 -6.14
C THR A 305 -7.60 -1.66 -7.26
N PRO A 306 -7.03 -1.21 -8.38
CA PRO A 306 -6.86 -2.04 -9.57
C PRO A 306 -6.09 -3.34 -9.33
N GLY A 307 -5.46 -3.50 -8.16
CA GLY A 307 -4.69 -4.67 -7.76
C GLY A 307 -3.34 -4.72 -8.49
N TRP A 308 -2.95 -3.61 -9.11
CA TRP A 308 -1.70 -3.48 -9.84
C TRP A 308 -0.52 -3.74 -8.91
N LYS A 309 0.41 -4.53 -9.40
CA LYS A 309 1.62 -4.87 -8.67
C LYS A 309 2.66 -3.80 -8.95
N PHE A 310 2.58 -2.70 -8.20
CA PHE A 310 3.52 -1.60 -8.32
C PHE A 310 4.87 -1.98 -7.73
N GLY A 311 5.93 -1.83 -8.53
CA GLY A 311 7.28 -2.21 -8.19
C GLY A 311 8.31 -1.24 -8.77
N VAL A 312 9.59 -1.54 -8.56
CA VAL A 312 10.71 -0.75 -9.06
C VAL A 312 11.69 -1.65 -9.82
N SER A 313 12.21 -1.15 -10.94
CA SER A 313 13.28 -1.80 -11.68
C SER A 313 14.59 -1.64 -10.91
N LEU A 314 15.34 -2.72 -10.73
CA LEU A 314 16.69 -2.64 -10.16
C LEU A 314 17.64 -1.83 -11.06
N TRP A 315 17.26 -1.62 -12.34
CA TRP A 315 17.95 -0.70 -13.23
C TRP A 315 17.98 0.72 -12.67
N ALA A 316 16.97 1.18 -11.93
CA ALA A 316 17.03 2.49 -11.30
C ALA A 316 18.25 2.66 -10.37
N PHE A 317 18.79 1.57 -9.82
CA PHE A 317 19.94 1.61 -8.91
C PHE A 317 21.22 1.08 -9.57
N HIS A 318 21.29 1.05 -10.91
CA HIS A 318 22.40 0.42 -11.64
C HIS A 318 23.72 1.18 -11.49
N THR A 319 23.71 2.47 -11.14
CA THR A 319 24.92 3.29 -11.15
C THR A 319 25.93 2.85 -10.07
N PRO A 320 27.16 2.49 -10.46
CA PRO A 320 28.25 2.16 -9.53
C PRO A 320 28.70 3.41 -8.75
N SER A 321 29.32 3.21 -7.58
CA SER A 321 29.95 4.31 -6.82
C SER A 321 31.11 4.95 -7.61
N ALA A 322 31.45 6.19 -7.27
CA ALA A 322 32.57 6.90 -7.90
C ALA A 322 33.90 6.11 -7.82
N GLU A 323 34.14 5.43 -6.70
CA GLU A 323 35.31 4.57 -6.51
C GLU A 323 35.31 3.34 -7.44
N GLU A 324 34.13 2.76 -7.71
CA GLU A 324 33.98 1.65 -8.65
C GLU A 324 34.15 2.10 -10.11
N LYS A 325 33.71 3.34 -10.44
CA LYS A 325 33.88 3.95 -11.77
C LYS A 325 35.35 4.16 -12.12
N GLU A 326 36.20 4.55 -11.16
CA GLU A 326 37.62 4.83 -11.41
C GLU A 326 38.46 3.56 -11.64
N LYS A 327 38.03 2.41 -11.08
CA LYS A 327 38.84 1.17 -11.05
C LYS A 327 38.51 0.15 -12.15
N SER A 328 37.51 0.36 -12.99
CA SER A 328 37.02 -0.65 -13.93
C SER A 328 37.03 -0.20 -15.41
N LYS A 329 37.39 -1.13 -16.31
CA LYS A 329 37.31 -0.98 -17.79
C LYS A 329 36.20 -1.86 -18.40
N GLU A 330 35.25 -2.31 -17.59
CA GLU A 330 34.23 -3.26 -18.03
C GLU A 330 33.12 -2.60 -18.87
N ARG A 331 32.58 -3.36 -19.83
CA ARG A 331 31.50 -2.93 -20.72
C ARG A 331 30.15 -2.74 -20.01
N PHE A 332 29.89 -3.47 -18.93
CA PHE A 332 28.65 -3.39 -18.14
C PHE A 332 29.02 -3.10 -16.68
N LEU A 333 29.37 -1.85 -16.40
CA LEU A 333 29.69 -1.43 -15.05
C LEU A 333 28.40 -1.03 -14.32
N THR A 334 27.85 -1.95 -13.52
CA THR A 334 26.68 -1.70 -12.68
C THR A 334 27.01 -1.92 -11.20
N SER A 335 26.22 -1.33 -10.31
CA SER A 335 26.20 -1.67 -8.89
C SER A 335 25.83 -3.16 -8.69
N SER A 336 26.17 -3.74 -7.54
CA SER A 336 25.85 -5.14 -7.27
C SER A 336 24.35 -5.35 -7.02
N VAL A 337 23.84 -6.54 -7.37
CA VAL A 337 22.47 -6.97 -7.05
C VAL A 337 22.18 -6.80 -5.55
N SER A 338 23.14 -7.14 -4.66
CA SER A 338 22.93 -6.93 -3.22
C SER A 338 22.63 -5.47 -2.88
N LYS A 339 23.40 -4.51 -3.43
CA LYS A 339 23.18 -3.08 -3.19
C LYS A 339 21.87 -2.61 -3.81
N GLN A 340 21.56 -3.05 -5.04
CA GLN A 340 20.28 -2.73 -5.69
C GLN A 340 19.08 -3.22 -4.87
N LEU A 341 19.18 -4.41 -4.27
CA LEU A 341 18.13 -4.95 -3.40
C LEU A 341 17.98 -4.19 -2.08
N ASP A 342 19.08 -3.65 -1.53
CA ASP A 342 19.02 -2.77 -0.36
C ASP A 342 18.27 -1.47 -0.68
N GLU A 343 18.62 -0.81 -1.79
CA GLU A 343 17.92 0.41 -2.23
C GLU A 343 16.45 0.14 -2.55
N ALA A 344 16.15 -0.97 -3.26
CA ALA A 344 14.77 -1.36 -3.56
C ALA A 344 13.95 -1.60 -2.28
N ALA A 345 14.52 -2.27 -1.27
CA ALA A 345 13.84 -2.47 0.02
C ALA A 345 13.56 -1.15 0.75
N ASN A 346 14.46 -0.16 0.63
CA ASN A 346 14.29 1.16 1.23
C ASN A 346 13.15 1.98 0.61
N THR A 347 12.73 1.67 -0.62
CA THR A 347 11.56 2.33 -1.25
C THR A 347 10.23 1.96 -0.58
N GLY A 348 10.18 0.85 0.17
CA GLY A 348 8.94 0.28 0.71
C GLY A 348 8.08 -0.47 -0.32
N LEU A 349 8.48 -0.53 -1.60
CA LEU A 349 7.83 -1.35 -2.61
C LEU A 349 8.19 -2.83 -2.45
N LYS A 350 7.23 -3.70 -2.78
CA LYS A 350 7.39 -5.15 -2.64
C LYS A 350 7.85 -5.84 -3.92
N TYR A 351 7.42 -5.33 -5.08
CA TYR A 351 7.71 -5.93 -6.37
C TYR A 351 8.94 -5.28 -6.99
N ILE A 352 9.79 -6.10 -7.62
CA ILE A 352 10.99 -5.64 -8.32
C ILE A 352 11.13 -6.31 -9.68
N GLU A 353 11.84 -5.66 -10.59
CA GLU A 353 12.33 -6.25 -11.83
C GLU A 353 13.86 -6.25 -11.84
N GLY A 354 14.49 -7.42 -11.90
CA GLY A 354 15.95 -7.53 -12.05
C GLY A 354 16.37 -7.39 -13.52
N PHE A 355 17.67 -7.42 -13.82
CA PHE A 355 18.16 -7.50 -15.19
C PHE A 355 19.37 -8.43 -15.32
N THR A 356 19.46 -9.21 -16.41
CA THR A 356 20.42 -10.32 -16.53
C THR A 356 21.88 -9.88 -16.63
N PHE A 357 22.14 -8.63 -16.94
CA PHE A 357 23.48 -8.04 -17.09
C PHE A 357 23.88 -7.17 -15.88
N SER A 358 23.19 -7.32 -14.75
CA SER A 358 23.60 -6.75 -13.46
C SER A 358 24.80 -7.50 -12.89
N LYS A 359 25.71 -6.81 -12.19
CA LYS A 359 26.77 -7.44 -11.40
C LYS A 359 26.17 -8.16 -10.20
N ALA A 360 26.48 -9.43 -10.00
CA ALA A 360 25.91 -10.18 -8.89
C ALA A 360 26.51 -9.80 -7.53
N GLY A 361 27.77 -9.33 -7.50
CA GLY A 361 28.49 -8.95 -6.28
C GLY A 361 29.68 -9.88 -5.97
N LYS A 362 30.49 -9.48 -4.99
CA LYS A 362 31.77 -10.12 -4.65
C LYS A 362 31.62 -11.58 -4.24
N GLU A 363 30.52 -11.92 -3.58
CA GLU A 363 30.19 -13.29 -3.18
C GLU A 363 29.90 -14.21 -4.38
N PHE A 364 29.76 -13.63 -5.58
CA PHE A 364 29.65 -14.30 -6.87
C PHE A 364 30.83 -13.97 -7.80
N ASN A 365 31.97 -13.54 -7.23
CA ASN A 365 33.15 -13.10 -7.94
C ASN A 365 32.87 -11.97 -8.96
N ASP A 366 31.92 -11.08 -8.62
CA ASP A 366 31.47 -9.97 -9.47
C ASP A 366 30.99 -10.40 -10.88
N SER A 367 30.58 -11.66 -11.03
CA SER A 367 30.02 -12.18 -12.27
C SER A 367 28.70 -11.49 -12.62
N LEU A 368 28.42 -11.34 -13.91
CA LEU A 368 27.08 -10.93 -14.35
C LEU A 368 26.04 -12.01 -14.02
N VAL A 369 24.82 -11.60 -13.70
CA VAL A 369 23.71 -12.53 -13.39
C VAL A 369 23.53 -13.60 -14.48
N MET A 370 23.65 -13.23 -15.75
CA MET A 370 23.58 -14.12 -16.91
C MET A 370 24.64 -15.24 -16.90
N ASN A 371 25.76 -15.05 -16.21
CA ASN A 371 26.85 -16.03 -16.16
C ASN A 371 26.81 -16.91 -14.92
N LEU A 372 25.81 -16.74 -14.06
CA LEU A 372 25.71 -17.49 -12.80
C LEU A 372 25.24 -18.92 -13.01
N SER A 373 25.71 -19.81 -12.13
CA SER A 373 25.19 -21.17 -12.03
C SER A 373 23.78 -21.19 -11.42
N PRO A 374 22.98 -22.25 -11.65
CA PRO A 374 21.66 -22.39 -11.03
C PRO A 374 21.67 -22.29 -9.49
N SER A 375 22.74 -22.77 -8.84
CA SER A 375 22.88 -22.64 -7.39
C SER A 375 23.09 -21.18 -6.95
N SER A 376 23.81 -20.39 -7.74
CA SER A 376 24.02 -18.97 -7.47
C SER A 376 22.73 -18.16 -7.70
N ILE A 377 21.95 -18.49 -8.73
CA ILE A 377 20.62 -17.90 -8.94
C ILE A 377 19.69 -18.17 -7.74
N LYS A 378 19.68 -19.40 -7.21
CA LYS A 378 18.92 -19.72 -5.98
C LYS A 378 19.37 -18.90 -4.75
N LYS A 379 20.65 -18.55 -4.65
CA LYS A 379 21.14 -17.67 -3.59
C LYS A 379 20.60 -16.25 -3.76
N ILE A 380 20.57 -15.73 -4.99
CA ILE A 380 19.95 -14.42 -5.27
C ILE A 380 18.45 -14.44 -4.91
N ASP A 381 17.71 -15.48 -5.29
CA ASP A 381 16.29 -15.65 -4.91
C ASP A 381 16.10 -15.66 -3.38
N ALA A 382 17.00 -16.31 -2.64
CA ALA A 382 16.98 -16.27 -1.18
C ALA A 382 17.25 -14.86 -0.62
N MET A 383 18.19 -14.10 -1.20
CA MET A 383 18.47 -12.71 -0.82
C MET A 383 17.24 -11.82 -1.03
N ILE A 384 16.55 -11.97 -2.16
CA ILE A 384 15.30 -11.25 -2.48
C ILE A 384 14.24 -11.53 -1.41
N LYS A 385 14.00 -12.82 -1.11
CA LYS A 385 12.99 -13.24 -0.12
C LYS A 385 13.29 -12.76 1.29
N ASN A 386 14.56 -12.80 1.71
CA ASN A 386 14.99 -12.36 3.03
C ASN A 386 14.75 -10.86 3.26
N LYS A 387 14.70 -10.06 2.18
CA LYS A 387 14.37 -8.64 2.22
C LYS A 387 12.87 -8.35 2.04
N GLY A 388 12.02 -9.38 2.01
CA GLY A 388 10.57 -9.24 1.82
C GLY A 388 10.15 -8.85 0.40
N LEU A 389 11.08 -8.86 -0.56
CA LEU A 389 10.84 -8.47 -1.95
C LEU A 389 10.33 -9.65 -2.80
N LYS A 390 9.77 -9.33 -3.96
CA LYS A 390 9.29 -10.29 -4.97
C LYS A 390 9.75 -9.88 -6.37
N MET A 391 10.64 -10.67 -6.97
CA MET A 391 11.07 -10.49 -8.35
C MET A 391 10.13 -11.26 -9.29
N GLU A 392 9.00 -10.65 -9.65
CA GLU A 392 8.04 -11.27 -10.57
C GLU A 392 8.44 -11.12 -12.04
N SER A 393 9.53 -10.38 -12.31
CA SER A 393 10.09 -10.24 -13.65
C SER A 393 11.59 -10.05 -13.64
N ILE A 394 12.20 -10.38 -14.78
CA ILE A 394 13.59 -10.05 -15.07
C ILE A 394 13.69 -9.53 -16.50
N TYR A 395 14.42 -8.44 -16.68
CA TYR A 395 14.78 -7.91 -17.98
C TYR A 395 15.96 -8.67 -18.56
N ALA A 396 15.78 -9.24 -19.74
CA ALA A 396 16.83 -9.91 -20.50
C ALA A 396 17.23 -9.08 -21.71
N THR A 397 18.54 -9.03 -22.02
CA THR A 397 19.04 -8.34 -23.22
C THR A 397 18.49 -8.90 -24.53
N GLY A 398 17.97 -10.13 -24.52
CA GLY A 398 17.51 -10.82 -25.72
C GLY A 398 18.69 -11.36 -26.54
N GLY A 399 18.89 -12.68 -26.48
CA GLY A 399 19.95 -13.34 -27.25
C GLY A 399 19.65 -13.45 -28.75
N LYS A 400 20.69 -13.70 -29.55
CA LYS A 400 20.57 -14.04 -30.98
C LYS A 400 20.52 -15.55 -31.22
N THR A 401 20.71 -16.34 -30.18
CA THR A 401 20.77 -17.81 -30.25
C THR A 401 19.78 -18.47 -29.30
N VAL A 402 19.35 -19.69 -29.65
CA VAL A 402 18.48 -20.51 -28.78
C VAL A 402 19.11 -20.73 -27.40
N LYS A 403 20.43 -20.94 -27.34
CA LYS A 403 21.17 -21.18 -26.09
C LYS A 403 21.09 -20.00 -25.12
N GLU A 404 21.19 -18.77 -25.62
CA GLU A 404 21.07 -17.57 -24.80
C GLU A 404 19.66 -17.40 -24.24
N TRP A 405 18.63 -17.66 -25.05
CA TRP A 405 17.24 -17.62 -24.57
C TRP A 405 16.95 -18.71 -23.55
N ILE A 406 17.42 -19.95 -23.76
CA ILE A 406 17.30 -21.03 -22.77
C ILE A 406 17.91 -20.58 -21.42
N ARG A 407 19.10 -20.00 -21.45
CA ARG A 407 19.74 -19.45 -20.24
C ARG A 407 18.86 -18.40 -19.55
N ASP A 408 18.32 -17.45 -20.31
CA ASP A 408 17.47 -16.39 -19.73
C ASP A 408 16.18 -16.96 -19.11
N PHE A 409 15.56 -17.99 -19.73
CA PHE A 409 14.43 -18.72 -19.15
C PHE A 409 14.79 -19.50 -17.88
N GLU A 410 15.95 -20.16 -17.84
CA GLU A 410 16.41 -20.86 -16.63
C GLU A 410 16.68 -19.90 -15.47
N ILE A 411 17.23 -18.71 -15.76
CA ILE A 411 17.40 -17.65 -14.76
C ILE A 411 16.05 -17.18 -14.24
N ALA A 412 15.11 -16.85 -15.14
CA ALA A 412 13.77 -16.40 -14.76
C ALA A 412 13.04 -17.45 -13.88
N LYS A 413 13.14 -18.73 -14.26
CA LYS A 413 12.60 -19.84 -13.47
C LYS A 413 13.27 -19.96 -12.10
N GLY A 414 14.59 -19.82 -12.04
CA GLY A 414 15.36 -19.85 -10.79
C GLY A 414 15.04 -18.72 -9.82
N LEU A 415 14.62 -17.56 -10.33
CA LEU A 415 14.18 -16.39 -9.57
C LEU A 415 12.67 -16.38 -9.30
N ASN A 416 11.95 -17.41 -9.74
CA ASN A 416 10.48 -17.50 -9.64
C ASN A 416 9.73 -16.32 -10.33
N ALA A 417 10.34 -15.77 -11.38
CA ALA A 417 9.73 -14.75 -12.22
C ALA A 417 8.48 -15.30 -12.94
N LYS A 418 7.51 -14.42 -13.20
CA LYS A 418 6.25 -14.71 -13.89
C LYS A 418 6.31 -14.39 -15.38
N TYR A 419 7.18 -13.45 -15.75
CA TYR A 419 7.46 -13.11 -17.14
C TYR A 419 8.91 -12.62 -17.29
N ILE A 420 9.39 -12.58 -18.52
CA ILE A 420 10.66 -11.96 -18.91
C ILE A 420 10.33 -10.69 -19.70
N ALA A 421 10.89 -9.54 -19.33
CA ALA A 421 10.88 -8.36 -20.18
C ALA A 421 12.08 -8.43 -21.13
N ALA A 422 11.90 -8.21 -22.43
CA ALA A 422 13.02 -8.27 -23.39
C ALA A 422 12.67 -7.63 -24.74
N GLU A 423 13.67 -7.45 -25.59
CA GLU A 423 13.50 -7.10 -27.01
C GLU A 423 14.08 -8.18 -27.93
N PRO A 424 13.30 -9.24 -28.24
CA PRO A 424 13.77 -10.29 -29.14
C PRO A 424 14.10 -9.75 -30.54
N ALA A 425 15.16 -10.28 -31.16
CA ALA A 425 15.36 -10.03 -32.58
C ALA A 425 14.13 -10.53 -33.39
N PRO A 426 13.66 -9.81 -34.43
CA PRO A 426 12.46 -10.18 -35.17
C PRO A 426 12.45 -11.61 -35.73
N ASP A 427 13.62 -12.11 -36.13
CA ASP A 427 13.83 -13.49 -36.62
C ASP A 427 13.78 -14.55 -35.50
N MET A 428 13.97 -14.14 -34.24
CA MET A 428 13.91 -15.02 -33.07
C MET A 428 12.52 -15.16 -32.48
N LEU A 429 11.53 -14.33 -32.85
CA LEU A 429 10.20 -14.30 -32.23
C LEU A 429 9.52 -15.67 -32.14
N LYS A 430 9.56 -16.48 -33.21
CA LYS A 430 8.97 -17.83 -33.22
C LYS A 430 9.63 -18.77 -32.21
N THR A 431 10.96 -18.69 -32.11
CA THR A 431 11.75 -19.48 -31.17
C THR A 431 11.45 -19.07 -29.74
N VAL A 432 11.43 -17.77 -29.48
CA VAL A 432 11.15 -17.22 -28.15
C VAL A 432 9.74 -17.57 -27.68
N ASP A 433 8.74 -17.46 -28.56
CA ASP A 433 7.36 -17.90 -28.27
C ASP A 433 7.27 -19.38 -27.93
N SER A 434 8.00 -20.24 -28.66
CA SER A 434 8.04 -21.68 -28.39
C SER A 434 8.68 -21.98 -27.03
N LEU A 435 9.80 -21.32 -26.72
CA LEU A 435 10.47 -21.46 -25.42
C LEU A 435 9.58 -20.95 -24.29
N ALA A 436 8.92 -19.81 -24.47
CA ALA A 436 7.98 -19.27 -23.49
C ALA A 436 6.87 -20.28 -23.14
N GLY A 437 6.33 -20.97 -24.16
CA GLY A 437 5.37 -22.06 -23.97
C GLY A 437 5.95 -23.26 -23.21
N ILE A 438 7.17 -23.69 -23.53
CA ILE A 438 7.86 -24.81 -22.86
C ILE A 438 8.12 -24.52 -21.38
N TYR A 439 8.58 -23.30 -21.08
CA TYR A 439 8.88 -22.90 -19.71
C TYR A 439 7.65 -22.48 -18.91
N GLY A 440 6.53 -22.21 -19.58
CA GLY A 440 5.34 -21.63 -18.95
C GLY A 440 5.57 -20.21 -18.44
N ILE A 441 6.55 -19.49 -19.01
CA ILE A 441 6.93 -18.12 -18.64
C ILE A 441 6.73 -17.27 -19.89
N LYS A 442 5.84 -16.28 -19.83
CA LYS A 442 5.61 -15.38 -20.98
C LYS A 442 6.77 -14.41 -21.16
N VAL A 443 6.92 -13.90 -22.38
CA VAL A 443 7.86 -12.81 -22.69
C VAL A 443 7.06 -11.56 -23.01
N ALA A 444 7.30 -10.50 -22.24
CA ALA A 444 6.75 -9.19 -22.44
C ALA A 444 7.74 -8.35 -23.27
N ILE A 445 7.38 -8.04 -24.51
CA ILE A 445 8.24 -7.31 -25.43
C ILE A 445 8.29 -5.84 -25.02
N HIS A 446 9.48 -5.37 -24.68
CA HIS A 446 9.79 -3.98 -24.33
C HIS A 446 9.97 -3.13 -25.60
N ASN A 447 9.77 -1.82 -25.49
CA ASN A 447 10.04 -0.86 -26.57
C ASN A 447 11.03 0.21 -26.14
N HIS A 448 12.16 0.31 -26.82
CA HIS A 448 12.88 1.59 -26.94
C HIS A 448 12.27 2.46 -28.06
N TRP A 449 12.93 3.56 -28.39
CA TRP A 449 12.48 4.51 -29.41
C TRP A 449 12.89 4.11 -30.84
N LYS A 450 12.37 4.87 -31.82
CA LYS A 450 12.63 4.69 -33.25
C LYS A 450 14.13 4.65 -33.54
N ALA A 451 14.52 3.77 -34.47
CA ALA A 451 15.90 3.45 -34.87
C ALA A 451 16.72 2.63 -33.85
N VAL A 452 16.26 2.48 -32.60
CA VAL A 452 16.90 1.60 -31.60
C VAL A 452 16.13 0.29 -31.47
N SER A 453 14.80 0.34 -31.33
CA SER A 453 13.97 -0.85 -31.20
C SER A 453 13.31 -1.24 -32.51
N SER A 454 13.13 -2.54 -32.74
CA SER A 454 12.25 -3.05 -33.81
C SER A 454 10.76 -2.92 -33.44
N PHE A 455 10.45 -2.74 -32.16
CA PHE A 455 9.09 -2.66 -31.61
C PHE A 455 8.77 -1.27 -31.03
N TRP A 456 9.48 -0.24 -31.48
CA TRP A 456 9.29 1.15 -31.06
C TRP A 456 7.87 1.70 -31.30
N ASN A 457 7.09 1.06 -32.19
CA ASN A 457 5.73 1.45 -32.55
C ASN A 457 4.73 0.37 -32.11
N PRO A 458 3.63 0.73 -31.41
CA PRO A 458 2.61 -0.22 -30.97
C PRO A 458 1.96 -1.01 -32.12
N ASP A 459 1.88 -0.48 -33.34
CA ASP A 459 1.30 -1.17 -34.49
C ASP A 459 2.16 -2.38 -34.91
N THR A 460 3.49 -2.19 -35.00
CA THR A 460 4.43 -3.28 -35.32
C THR A 460 4.44 -4.34 -34.22
N LEU A 461 4.39 -3.88 -32.96
CA LEU A 461 4.31 -4.78 -31.82
C LEU A 461 3.01 -5.61 -31.87
N LEU A 462 1.85 -4.99 -32.08
CA LEU A 462 0.56 -5.69 -32.13
C LEU A 462 0.51 -6.77 -33.22
N ILE A 463 1.17 -6.54 -34.37
CA ILE A 463 1.30 -7.57 -35.43
C ILE A 463 2.03 -8.80 -34.91
N ALA A 464 3.14 -8.63 -34.17
CA ALA A 464 3.87 -9.73 -33.57
C ALA A 464 3.02 -10.45 -32.50
N LEU A 465 2.33 -9.69 -31.64
CA LEU A 465 1.54 -10.25 -30.52
C LEU A 465 0.30 -11.02 -30.98
N LYS A 466 -0.28 -10.68 -32.14
CA LYS A 466 -1.36 -11.47 -32.76
C LYS A 466 -0.88 -12.82 -33.30
N LYS A 467 0.40 -12.93 -33.64
CA LYS A 467 0.99 -14.13 -34.24
C LYS A 467 1.52 -15.13 -33.20
N TYR A 468 1.99 -14.64 -32.06
CA TYR A 468 2.74 -15.42 -31.07
C TYR A 468 2.09 -15.32 -29.67
N PRO A 469 1.32 -16.34 -29.24
CA PRO A 469 0.42 -16.25 -28.09
C PRO A 469 1.11 -16.24 -26.71
N ASN A 470 2.38 -16.67 -26.63
CA ASN A 470 3.17 -16.61 -25.40
C ASN A 470 3.93 -15.29 -25.24
N LEU A 471 3.84 -14.42 -26.26
CA LEU A 471 4.38 -13.06 -26.21
C LEU A 471 3.28 -12.08 -25.80
N GLY A 472 3.65 -11.03 -25.09
CA GLY A 472 2.81 -9.88 -24.79
C GLY A 472 3.62 -8.59 -24.82
N ALA A 473 3.03 -7.47 -24.40
CA ALA A 473 3.70 -6.17 -24.35
C ALA A 473 4.20 -5.85 -22.94
N CYS A 474 5.38 -5.21 -22.87
CA CYS A 474 5.83 -4.39 -21.76
C CYS A 474 6.02 -2.95 -22.26
N PRO A 475 4.95 -2.16 -22.40
CA PRO A 475 5.06 -0.80 -22.90
C PRO A 475 5.90 0.05 -21.95
N ASP A 476 6.99 0.62 -22.47
CA ASP A 476 7.72 1.69 -21.80
C ASP A 476 7.13 3.03 -22.21
N LEU A 477 6.55 3.70 -21.22
CA LEU A 477 5.79 4.92 -21.46
C LEU A 477 6.69 6.14 -21.69
N GLY A 478 7.94 6.13 -21.23
CA GLY A 478 8.93 7.19 -21.49
C GLY A 478 9.58 7.06 -22.86
N HIS A 479 9.64 5.86 -23.43
CA HIS A 479 10.23 5.64 -24.75
C HIS A 479 9.29 5.97 -25.92
N TYR A 480 7.97 5.85 -25.76
CA TYR A 480 7.04 6.21 -26.83
C TYR A 480 7.09 7.70 -27.23
N PRO A 481 7.09 8.67 -26.30
CA PRO A 481 7.11 10.08 -26.66
C PRO A 481 8.41 10.49 -27.37
N LYS A 482 9.55 9.83 -27.08
CA LYS A 482 10.81 10.00 -27.85
C LYS A 482 10.63 9.76 -29.34
N SER A 483 9.63 8.97 -29.73
CA SER A 483 9.27 8.66 -31.13
C SER A 483 7.99 9.38 -31.61
N GLY A 484 7.48 10.36 -30.85
CA GLY A 484 6.27 11.09 -31.20
C GLY A 484 4.97 10.33 -30.91
N ILE A 485 5.05 9.22 -30.18
CA ILE A 485 3.89 8.36 -29.90
C ILE A 485 3.30 8.74 -28.55
N ASN A 486 1.99 9.01 -28.53
CA ASN A 486 1.25 9.25 -27.29
C ASN A 486 1.12 7.93 -26.48
N PRO A 487 1.56 7.90 -25.21
CA PRO A 487 1.52 6.68 -24.40
C PRO A 487 0.11 6.13 -24.15
N VAL A 488 -0.89 6.99 -23.96
CA VAL A 488 -2.29 6.60 -23.74
C VAL A 488 -2.86 5.90 -24.98
N GLU A 489 -2.59 6.45 -26.17
CA GLU A 489 -3.02 5.83 -27.43
C GLU A 489 -2.27 4.52 -27.71
N ALA A 490 -1.00 4.43 -27.32
CA ALA A 490 -0.23 3.19 -27.45
C ALA A 490 -0.81 2.07 -26.58
N ILE A 491 -1.11 2.32 -25.30
CA ILE A 491 -1.71 1.30 -24.43
C ILE A 491 -3.13 0.94 -24.86
N LYS A 492 -3.93 1.88 -25.39
CA LYS A 492 -5.25 1.58 -25.99
C LYS A 492 -5.13 0.57 -27.13
N LYS A 493 -4.17 0.80 -28.04
CA LYS A 493 -3.91 -0.12 -29.17
C LYS A 493 -3.48 -1.51 -28.72
N LEU A 494 -2.81 -1.62 -27.58
CA LEU A 494 -2.29 -2.88 -27.03
C LEU A 494 -3.27 -3.58 -26.07
N GLU A 495 -4.53 -3.13 -26.00
CA GLU A 495 -5.56 -3.72 -25.14
C GLU A 495 -5.63 -5.25 -25.28
N GLY A 496 -5.67 -5.93 -24.14
CA GLY A 496 -5.68 -7.39 -24.05
C GLY A 496 -4.32 -8.07 -24.25
N HIS A 497 -3.26 -7.34 -24.63
CA HIS A 497 -1.92 -7.88 -24.87
C HIS A 497 -0.86 -7.40 -23.86
N ILE A 498 -1.17 -6.46 -22.97
CA ILE A 498 -0.22 -5.91 -21.98
C ILE A 498 -0.02 -6.91 -20.82
N ILE A 499 1.22 -7.34 -20.61
CA ILE A 499 1.62 -8.18 -19.47
C ILE A 499 2.07 -7.32 -18.28
N ALA A 500 2.85 -6.28 -18.57
CA ALA A 500 3.41 -5.34 -17.60
C ALA A 500 3.60 -3.97 -18.26
N LEU A 501 3.95 -2.93 -17.49
CA LEU A 501 4.36 -1.62 -17.99
C LEU A 501 5.62 -1.14 -17.29
N HIS A 502 6.42 -0.35 -17.99
CA HIS A 502 7.49 0.47 -17.41
C HIS A 502 7.05 1.92 -17.37
N LEU A 503 7.07 2.52 -16.17
CA LEU A 503 6.77 3.93 -15.97
C LEU A 503 8.07 4.72 -15.91
N LYS A 504 8.23 5.66 -16.83
CA LYS A 504 9.29 6.68 -16.93
C LYS A 504 8.65 7.95 -17.47
N ASP A 505 9.12 9.12 -17.07
CA ASP A 505 8.59 10.40 -17.56
C ASP A 505 9.69 11.23 -18.21
N ILE A 506 9.33 12.01 -19.23
CA ILE A 506 10.26 12.86 -19.99
C ILE A 506 9.63 14.22 -20.29
N THR A 507 10.42 15.21 -20.68
CA THR A 507 9.95 16.61 -20.75
C THR A 507 9.45 17.07 -22.11
N ALA A 508 9.61 16.30 -23.20
CA ALA A 508 9.07 16.63 -24.52
C ALA A 508 8.96 15.42 -25.46
N TYR A 509 8.16 15.55 -26.53
CA TYR A 509 8.09 14.56 -27.62
C TYR A 509 9.26 14.72 -28.61
N ASN A 510 9.50 13.67 -29.41
CA ASN A 510 10.40 13.65 -30.57
C ASN A 510 11.87 14.00 -30.29
N ASN A 511 12.34 13.74 -29.07
CA ASN A 511 13.74 13.93 -28.72
C ASN A 511 14.29 12.70 -27.98
N PRO A 512 15.10 11.85 -28.64
CA PRO A 512 15.65 10.65 -28.02
C PRO A 512 16.73 10.94 -26.96
N GLU A 513 17.34 12.12 -26.98
CA GLU A 513 18.40 12.54 -26.05
C GLU A 513 17.88 12.98 -24.68
N LEU A 514 16.54 13.08 -24.52
CA LEU A 514 15.96 13.46 -23.24
C LEU A 514 16.28 12.43 -22.15
N LYS A 515 16.71 12.97 -21.02
CA LYS A 515 16.83 12.26 -19.76
C LYS A 515 15.47 12.15 -19.09
N ASP A 516 15.35 11.12 -18.26
CA ASP A 516 14.18 10.92 -17.43
C ASP A 516 14.03 12.03 -16.38
N VAL A 517 12.79 12.30 -16.01
CA VAL A 517 12.41 13.12 -14.87
C VAL A 517 11.50 12.31 -13.95
N PRO A 518 11.38 12.69 -12.66
CA PRO A 518 10.44 12.02 -11.75
C PRO A 518 9.01 12.01 -12.32
N LEU A 519 8.23 10.96 -12.05
CA LEU A 519 6.87 10.86 -12.56
C LEU A 519 6.03 12.09 -12.17
N GLY A 520 5.32 12.66 -13.13
CA GLY A 520 4.49 13.85 -12.95
C GLY A 520 5.24 15.17 -13.12
N ALA A 521 6.56 15.14 -13.31
CA ALA A 521 7.35 16.30 -13.70
C ALA A 521 7.53 16.44 -15.22
N GLY A 522 7.14 15.42 -16.00
CA GLY A 522 7.22 15.43 -17.45
C GLY A 522 5.88 15.63 -18.13
N ILE A 523 5.80 15.13 -19.37
CA ILE A 523 4.71 15.38 -20.31
C ILE A 523 3.72 14.22 -20.44
N ILE A 524 3.96 13.10 -19.76
CA ILE A 524 3.09 11.93 -19.85
C ILE A 524 1.84 12.14 -18.99
N ASP A 525 0.66 11.99 -19.59
CA ASP A 525 -0.63 12.09 -18.90
C ASP A 525 -0.94 10.79 -18.13
N TYR A 526 -0.29 10.62 -16.98
CA TYR A 526 -0.52 9.47 -16.10
C TYR A 526 -1.95 9.31 -15.59
N PRO A 527 -2.71 10.38 -15.26
CA PRO A 527 -4.14 10.26 -15.01
C PRO A 527 -4.88 9.54 -16.15
N ALA A 528 -4.66 9.94 -17.41
CA ALA A 528 -5.28 9.28 -18.55
C ALA A 528 -4.75 7.85 -18.78
N VAL A 529 -3.46 7.60 -18.55
CA VAL A 529 -2.88 6.25 -18.58
C VAL A 529 -3.58 5.33 -17.58
N PHE A 530 -3.75 5.77 -16.33
CA PHE A 530 -4.33 4.93 -15.28
C PHE A 530 -5.83 4.73 -15.49
N GLU A 531 -6.56 5.74 -15.96
CA GLU A 531 -7.96 5.58 -16.36
C GLU A 531 -8.12 4.55 -17.48
N GLU A 532 -7.23 4.57 -18.46
CA GLU A 532 -7.23 3.61 -19.56
C GLU A 532 -6.89 2.19 -19.07
N LEU A 533 -5.87 2.02 -18.22
CA LEU A 533 -5.55 0.72 -17.62
C LEU A 533 -6.71 0.17 -16.77
N LYS A 534 -7.43 1.04 -16.05
CA LYS A 534 -8.65 0.65 -15.31
C LYS A 534 -9.75 0.18 -16.27
N ARG A 535 -9.97 0.90 -17.39
CA ARG A 535 -10.92 0.54 -18.45
C ARG A 535 -10.60 -0.84 -19.04
N GLN A 536 -9.32 -1.14 -19.28
CA GLN A 536 -8.86 -2.44 -19.78
C GLN A 536 -8.90 -3.55 -18.73
N HIS A 537 -9.26 -3.25 -17.48
CA HIS A 537 -9.18 -4.17 -16.34
C HIS A 537 -7.79 -4.77 -16.17
N PHE A 538 -6.73 -4.01 -16.45
CA PHE A 538 -5.35 -4.46 -16.32
C PHE A 538 -5.05 -4.96 -14.90
N LYS A 539 -4.29 -6.06 -14.77
CA LYS A 539 -3.93 -6.71 -13.49
C LYS A 539 -2.43 -7.05 -13.37
N GLY A 540 -1.62 -6.60 -14.33
CA GLY A 540 -0.20 -6.94 -14.39
C GLY A 540 0.67 -6.07 -13.47
N ASN A 541 1.97 -6.16 -13.72
CA ASN A 541 2.98 -5.38 -13.01
C ASN A 541 3.09 -3.98 -13.61
N ILE A 542 3.27 -2.99 -12.73
CA ILE A 542 3.65 -1.63 -13.10
C ILE A 542 5.00 -1.39 -12.45
N ILE A 543 6.05 -1.28 -13.25
CA ILE A 543 7.42 -1.17 -12.77
C ILE A 543 7.88 0.27 -13.01
N LEU A 544 8.21 0.98 -11.93
CA LEU A 544 8.91 2.25 -12.00
C LEU A 544 10.34 1.99 -12.46
N GLU A 545 10.71 2.53 -13.61
CA GLU A 545 12.09 2.55 -14.10
C GLU A 545 12.58 4.01 -14.13
N SER A 546 13.88 4.22 -14.00
CA SER A 546 14.48 5.55 -14.02
C SER A 546 15.92 5.46 -14.52
N ASP A 547 16.26 6.30 -15.49
CA ASP A 547 17.64 6.55 -15.94
C ASP A 547 18.29 7.77 -15.24
N ILE A 548 17.67 8.29 -14.18
CA ILE A 548 18.21 9.40 -13.37
C ILE A 548 19.40 8.89 -12.56
N GLU A 549 20.57 9.51 -12.76
CA GLU A 549 21.77 9.28 -11.95
C GLU A 549 21.90 10.33 -10.85
N ASP A 550 22.65 10.02 -9.78
CA ASP A 550 23.03 11.03 -8.78
C ASP A 550 24.05 12.01 -9.38
N ASP A 551 23.80 13.31 -9.26
CA ASP A 551 24.75 14.38 -9.52
C ASP A 551 24.59 15.54 -8.50
N GLU A 552 25.24 16.68 -8.72
CA GLU A 552 25.13 17.83 -7.80
C GLU A 552 23.70 18.36 -7.65
N ASN A 553 22.81 18.11 -8.62
CA ASN A 553 21.47 18.68 -8.71
C ASN A 553 20.35 17.62 -8.65
N SER A 554 20.69 16.34 -8.76
CA SER A 554 19.72 15.24 -8.85
C SER A 554 20.12 14.07 -7.95
N SER A 555 19.10 13.40 -7.42
CA SER A 555 19.30 12.16 -6.67
C SER A 555 18.29 11.12 -7.08
N VAL A 556 18.77 9.91 -7.37
CA VAL A 556 17.93 8.80 -7.81
C VAL A 556 16.93 8.40 -6.75
N ASN A 557 17.35 8.29 -5.49
CA ASN A 557 16.48 7.93 -4.37
C ASN A 557 15.40 8.99 -4.14
N LYS A 558 15.73 10.28 -4.31
CA LYS A 558 14.75 11.36 -4.24
C LYS A 558 13.74 11.28 -5.38
N ALA A 559 14.20 11.07 -6.61
CA ALA A 559 13.35 10.95 -7.79
C ALA A 559 12.40 9.74 -7.72
N ILE A 560 12.90 8.59 -7.26
CA ILE A 560 12.10 7.39 -7.03
C ILE A 560 11.02 7.62 -5.98
N ASN A 561 11.36 8.23 -4.84
CA ASN A 561 10.37 8.55 -3.80
C ASN A 561 9.30 9.54 -4.30
N GLN A 562 9.70 10.58 -5.03
CA GLN A 562 8.75 11.52 -5.66
C GLN A 562 7.82 10.82 -6.64
N SER A 563 8.34 9.87 -7.42
CA SER A 563 7.57 9.08 -8.38
C SER A 563 6.58 8.13 -7.69
N ILE A 564 7.00 7.50 -6.58
CA ILE A 564 6.15 6.65 -5.74
C ILE A 564 5.02 7.48 -5.12
N ASP A 565 5.33 8.66 -4.59
CA ASP A 565 4.34 9.57 -4.02
C ASP A 565 3.32 10.03 -5.07
N TYR A 566 3.79 10.36 -6.28
CA TYR A 566 2.93 10.71 -7.40
C TYR A 566 2.04 9.54 -7.85
N TYR A 567 2.60 8.34 -8.01
CA TYR A 567 1.82 7.13 -8.30
C TYR A 567 0.75 6.89 -7.23
N ASN A 568 1.15 6.91 -5.95
CA ASN A 568 0.23 6.71 -4.83
C ASN A 568 -0.86 7.78 -4.81
N LYS A 569 -0.53 9.04 -5.09
CA LYS A 569 -1.51 10.12 -5.22
C LYS A 569 -2.53 9.81 -6.31
N LEU A 570 -2.12 9.34 -7.49
CA LEU A 570 -3.03 9.01 -8.59
C LEU A 570 -3.90 7.77 -8.32
N MET A 571 -3.32 6.75 -7.70
CA MET A 571 -4.08 5.56 -7.25
C MET A 571 -5.09 5.89 -6.17
N ASN A 572 -4.82 6.96 -5.44
CA ASN A 572 -5.66 7.54 -4.41
C ASN A 572 -6.43 8.77 -4.93
N SER A 573 -6.63 8.95 -6.24
CA SER A 573 -7.42 10.06 -6.77
C SER A 573 -8.39 9.56 -7.83
N ASP A 574 -9.56 9.09 -7.39
CA ASP A 574 -10.68 8.80 -8.30
C ASP A 574 -11.59 10.03 -8.52
N SER A 575 -11.14 11.23 -8.12
CA SER A 575 -11.98 12.44 -8.03
C SER A 575 -11.41 13.68 -8.74
N ILE A 576 -10.67 13.53 -9.85
CA ILE A 576 -10.41 14.66 -10.77
C ILE A 576 -10.98 14.35 -12.16
N LYS A 577 -12.31 14.25 -12.22
CA LYS A 577 -13.08 14.58 -13.44
C LYS A 577 -14.02 15.74 -13.12
N LYS A 578 -13.58 16.95 -13.50
CA LYS A 578 -14.36 18.02 -14.12
C LYS A 578 -13.48 19.25 -14.32
N LYS A 579 -13.02 19.44 -15.56
CA LYS A 579 -13.03 20.76 -16.19
C LYS A 579 -13.82 20.65 -17.47
#